data_AF-A0A936W2B8-F1
#
_entry.id   AF-A0A936W2B8-F1
#
_cell.length_a   1.000
_cell.length_b   1.000
_cell.length_c   1.000
_cell.angle_alpha   90.00
_cell.angle_beta   90.00
_cell.angle_gamma   90.00
#
_symmetry.space_group_name_H-M   'P 1'
#
loop_
_entity.id
_entity.type
_entity.pdbx_description
1 polymer ?
#
loop_
_entity_poly.entity_id
_entity_poly.type
_entity_poly.pdbx_seq_one_letter_code
_entity_poly.pdbx_strand_id
1 'polypeptide(L)'
;MAANNIFSGNTTLLNSFLYNNIYTSGNSLGEMNLVSNNVFFTGTPGTDENGNIYGATNVFVGYPTQGSYSFDSRWQLAQNSPALGAGVDGVDCGIFDGQYPYKLSGILSRPLIYELTVPPYVPDGSDLNITVKVKAED
;
A
#
# COMPACT_ATOMS: atom_id res chain seq x y z
N MET A 1 16.23 8.00 1.65
CA MET A 1 14.84 8.41 1.97
C MET A 1 13.98 7.16 1.93
N ALA A 2 13.14 6.95 2.94
CA ALA A 2 12.13 5.90 2.94
C ALA A 2 10.79 6.53 3.30
N ALA A 3 9.82 6.43 2.39
CA ALA A 3 8.48 6.92 2.62
C ALA A 3 7.42 5.98 2.07
N ASN A 4 6.26 5.94 2.73
CA ASN A 4 5.12 5.10 2.36
C ASN A 4 5.49 3.60 2.35
N ASN A 5 6.16 3.13 3.41
CA ASN A 5 6.57 1.72 3.58
C ASN A 5 5.95 1.07 4.81
N ILE A 6 5.95 -0.26 4.82
CA ILE A 6 5.67 -1.06 6.02
C ILE A 6 6.92 -1.89 6.35
N PHE A 7 7.48 -1.67 7.53
CA PHE A 7 8.64 -2.40 8.06
C PHE A 7 8.18 -3.45 9.06
N SER A 8 8.21 -4.73 8.64
CA SER A 8 7.72 -5.87 9.42
C SER A 8 8.81 -6.74 10.06
N GLY A 9 10.05 -6.24 10.10
CA GLY A 9 11.17 -6.91 10.75
C GLY A 9 12.25 -5.90 11.13
N ASN A 10 13.33 -6.39 11.73
CA ASN A 10 14.44 -5.53 12.15
C ASN A 10 15.07 -4.85 10.92
N THR A 11 15.02 -3.52 10.90
CA THR A 11 15.62 -2.72 9.84
C THR A 11 16.58 -1.71 10.46
N THR A 12 17.79 -1.62 9.89
CA THR A 12 18.76 -0.56 10.24
C THR A 12 18.77 0.46 9.12
N LEU A 13 18.29 1.66 9.41
CA LEU A 13 18.33 2.81 8.50
C LEU A 13 19.26 3.86 9.08
N LEU A 14 20.11 4.46 8.25
CA LEU A 14 21.12 5.47 8.64
C LEU A 14 21.04 6.62 7.64
N ASN A 15 21.36 7.84 8.08
CA ASN A 15 21.45 9.03 7.20
C ASN A 15 20.23 9.23 6.29
N SER A 16 19.02 9.02 6.80
CA SER A 16 17.79 8.97 5.99
C SER A 16 16.67 9.87 6.50
N PHE A 17 15.91 10.41 5.55
CA PHE A 17 14.57 10.95 5.80
C PHE A 17 13.55 9.82 5.84
N LEU A 18 12.83 9.69 6.96
CA LEU A 18 11.87 8.62 7.24
C LEU A 18 10.52 9.26 7.56
N TYR A 19 9.55 9.13 6.66
CA TYR A 19 8.20 9.69 6.86
C TYR A 19 7.10 8.84 6.23
N ASN A 20 5.87 8.93 6.74
CA ASN A 20 4.69 8.19 6.26
C ASN A 20 4.86 6.66 6.28
N ASN A 21 5.76 6.13 7.12
CA ASN A 21 5.99 4.69 7.22
C ASN A 21 5.24 4.08 8.42
N ILE A 22 5.00 2.78 8.36
CA ILE A 22 4.48 1.98 9.48
C ILE A 22 5.53 0.94 9.90
N TYR A 23 5.85 0.90 11.18
CA TYR A 23 6.81 -0.02 11.78
C TYR A 23 6.06 -0.98 12.73
N THR A 24 5.99 -2.27 12.37
CA THR A 24 5.17 -3.25 13.11
C THR A 24 5.93 -4.00 14.20
N SER A 25 7.26 -3.92 14.19
CA SER A 25 8.15 -4.51 15.19
C SER A 25 9.15 -3.49 15.72
N GLY A 26 9.89 -3.85 16.78
CA GLY A 26 10.95 -3.01 17.35
C GLY A 26 12.03 -2.71 16.32
N ASN A 27 11.95 -1.53 15.70
CA ASN A 27 12.92 -1.08 14.73
C ASN A 27 13.95 -0.18 15.41
N SER A 28 15.22 -0.53 15.28
CA SER A 28 16.30 0.36 15.69
C SER A 28 16.59 1.32 14.54
N LEU A 29 15.98 2.50 14.56
CA LEU A 29 16.41 3.56 13.66
C LEU A 29 17.84 3.93 14.07
N GLY A 30 18.78 3.82 13.13
CA GLY A 30 20.18 4.17 13.36
C GLY A 30 20.35 5.69 13.56
N GLU A 31 21.59 6.12 13.69
CA GLU A 31 21.89 7.54 13.88
C GLU A 31 21.63 8.39 12.64
N MET A 32 21.50 9.70 12.86
CA MET A 32 21.41 10.73 11.80
C MET A 32 20.20 10.57 10.86
N ASN A 33 19.07 10.06 11.37
CA ASN A 33 17.81 10.06 10.63
C ASN A 33 16.95 11.27 11.01
N LEU A 34 16.21 11.79 10.04
CA LEU A 34 15.08 12.70 10.31
C LEU A 34 13.79 11.87 10.25
N VAL A 35 13.06 11.81 11.36
CA VAL A 35 11.92 10.90 11.56
C VAL A 35 10.68 11.71 11.88
N SER A 36 9.66 11.67 11.02
CA SER A 36 8.43 12.45 11.17
C SER A 36 7.23 11.75 10.57
N ASN A 37 6.03 11.94 11.14
CA ASN A 37 4.78 11.40 10.59
C ASN A 37 4.82 9.89 10.29
N ASN A 38 5.44 9.09 11.15
CA ASN A 38 5.45 7.64 11.05
C ASN A 38 4.59 7.01 12.16
N VAL A 39 4.21 5.75 11.95
CA VAL A 39 3.44 4.96 12.92
C VAL A 39 4.29 3.82 13.44
N PHE A 40 4.43 3.71 14.76
CA PHE A 40 5.21 2.68 15.43
C PHE A 40 4.32 1.85 16.34
N PHE A 41 4.36 0.53 16.17
CA PHE A 41 3.66 -0.41 17.05
C PHE A 41 4.31 -0.51 18.42
N THR A 42 5.64 -0.40 18.47
CA THR A 42 6.42 -0.58 19.70
C THR A 42 7.50 0.49 19.82
N GLY A 43 7.55 1.16 20.98
CA GLY A 43 8.66 2.00 21.41
C GLY A 43 8.92 3.25 20.57
N THR A 44 9.70 4.16 21.15
CA THR A 44 10.18 5.40 20.54
C THR A 44 11.59 5.20 19.99
N PRO A 45 11.84 5.30 18.68
CA PRO A 45 13.18 5.46 18.16
C PRO A 45 13.59 6.93 18.34
N GLY A 46 13.99 7.27 19.57
CA GLY A 46 14.85 8.39 19.92
C GLY A 46 14.69 9.73 19.20
N THR A 47 13.47 10.18 18.87
CA THR A 47 13.24 11.46 18.17
C THR A 47 11.93 12.13 18.61
N ASP A 48 11.94 13.46 18.62
CA ASP A 48 10.86 14.36 19.03
C ASP A 48 9.50 14.03 18.38
N GLU A 49 8.39 14.41 19.03
CA GLU A 49 6.99 14.21 18.60
C GLU A 49 6.63 15.01 17.32
N ASN A 50 7.36 14.83 16.22
CA ASN A 50 7.13 15.49 14.93
C ASN A 50 6.05 14.75 14.12
N GLY A 51 4.85 14.62 14.70
CA GLY A 51 3.73 13.88 14.10
C GLY A 51 3.87 12.36 14.11
N ASN A 52 4.91 11.82 14.74
CA ASN A 52 5.06 10.37 14.91
C ASN A 52 4.03 9.83 15.92
N ILE A 53 3.44 8.68 15.62
CA ILE A 53 2.50 7.97 16.49
C ILE A 53 3.20 6.73 17.06
N TYR A 54 3.19 6.60 18.38
CA TYR A 54 3.81 5.49 19.09
C TYR A 54 2.78 4.61 19.79
N GLY A 55 3.06 3.30 19.90
CA GLY A 55 2.16 2.34 20.53
C GLY A 55 0.87 2.10 19.74
N ALA A 56 0.91 2.29 18.42
CA ALA A 56 -0.25 2.11 17.57
C ALA A 56 -0.72 0.65 17.58
N THR A 57 -2.03 0.46 17.69
CA THR A 57 -2.70 -0.85 17.64
C THR A 57 -3.81 -0.82 16.60
N ASN A 58 -4.27 -1.99 16.15
CA ASN A 58 -5.35 -2.13 15.16
C ASN A 58 -5.13 -1.33 13.86
N VAL A 59 -3.87 -1.24 13.40
CA VAL A 59 -3.51 -0.44 12.22
C VAL A 59 -3.96 -1.08 10.91
N PHE A 60 -3.89 -2.40 10.81
CA PHE A 60 -4.20 -3.14 9.58
C PHE A 60 -5.37 -4.10 9.75
N VAL A 61 -6.07 -4.37 8.63
CA VAL A 61 -7.20 -5.31 8.60
C VAL A 61 -6.79 -6.77 8.89
N GLY A 62 -5.55 -7.16 8.57
CA GLY A 62 -5.05 -8.53 8.68
C GLY A 62 -3.74 -8.67 9.46
N TYR A 63 -3.54 -7.87 10.52
CA TYR A 63 -2.38 -7.97 11.42
C TYR A 63 -2.83 -7.85 12.89
N PRO A 64 -2.28 -8.64 13.84
CA PRO A 64 -1.12 -9.54 13.71
C PRO A 64 -1.40 -10.86 12.98
N THR A 65 -2.65 -11.29 12.94
CA THR A 65 -3.06 -12.54 12.28
C THR A 65 -3.58 -12.28 10.87
N GLN A 66 -3.12 -13.08 9.89
CA GLN A 66 -3.51 -12.93 8.48
C GLN A 66 -5.01 -13.20 8.23
N GLY A 67 -5.63 -14.13 8.96
CA GLY A 67 -7.02 -14.51 8.72
C GLY A 67 -7.24 -15.00 7.28
N SER A 68 -8.30 -14.51 6.64
CA SER A 68 -8.67 -14.81 5.25
C SER A 68 -8.05 -13.85 4.21
N TYR A 69 -7.25 -12.88 4.64
CA TYR A 69 -6.62 -11.92 3.74
C TYR A 69 -5.46 -12.56 2.97
N SER A 70 -5.24 -12.14 1.72
CA SER A 70 -4.02 -12.47 0.98
C SER A 70 -2.77 -11.84 1.62
N PHE A 71 -1.58 -12.27 1.20
CA PHE A 71 -0.31 -11.81 1.78
C PHE A 71 -0.10 -10.30 1.72
N ASP A 72 -0.68 -9.65 0.73
CA ASP A 72 -0.62 -8.22 0.47
C ASP A 72 -1.84 -7.47 0.99
N SER A 73 -3.06 -7.99 0.77
CA SER A 73 -4.30 -7.32 1.20
C SER A 73 -4.43 -7.17 2.71
N ARG A 74 -3.73 -8.02 3.47
CA ARG A 74 -3.69 -7.94 4.94
C ARG A 74 -3.09 -6.64 5.48
N TRP A 75 -2.35 -5.89 4.64
CA TRP A 75 -1.66 -4.65 4.99
C TRP A 75 -2.47 -3.39 4.69
N GLN A 76 -3.71 -3.53 4.25
CA GLN A 76 -4.63 -2.39 4.14
C GLN A 76 -4.98 -1.86 5.52
N LEU A 77 -5.19 -0.55 5.62
CA LEU A 77 -5.54 0.10 6.88
C LEU A 77 -6.94 -0.33 7.34
N ALA A 78 -7.07 -0.57 8.65
CA ALA A 78 -8.38 -0.77 9.26
C ALA A 78 -9.19 0.54 9.26
N GLN A 79 -10.52 0.43 9.33
CA GLN A 79 -11.45 1.58 9.25
C GLN A 79 -11.13 2.73 10.24
N ASN A 80 -10.61 2.40 11.42
CA ASN A 80 -10.24 3.37 12.47
C ASN A 80 -8.74 3.33 12.76
N SER A 81 -7.94 3.00 11.74
CA SER A 81 -6.50 2.92 11.89
C SER A 81 -5.91 4.29 12.26
N PRO A 82 -5.02 4.37 13.26
CA PRO A 82 -4.32 5.61 13.57
C PRO A 82 -3.37 6.06 12.44
N ALA A 83 -3.14 5.22 11.43
CA ALA A 83 -2.36 5.58 10.25
C ALA A 83 -3.15 6.40 9.21
N LEU A 84 -4.48 6.48 9.34
CA LEU A 84 -5.32 7.26 8.42
C LEU A 84 -5.04 8.75 8.60
N GLY A 85 -4.62 9.42 7.53
CA GLY A 85 -4.28 10.84 7.51
C GLY A 85 -3.14 11.28 8.44
N ALA A 86 -2.36 10.34 8.99
CA ALA A 86 -1.27 10.63 9.92
C ALA A 86 0.02 11.07 9.21
N GLY A 87 0.11 10.84 7.91
CA GLY A 87 1.23 11.23 7.07
C GLY A 87 1.31 12.73 6.84
N VAL A 88 2.43 13.15 6.26
CA VAL A 88 2.66 14.51 5.77
C VAL A 88 1.53 14.90 4.82
N ASP A 89 0.98 16.11 4.97
CA ASP A 89 -0.15 16.64 4.19
C ASP A 89 -1.46 15.84 4.31
N GLY A 90 -1.59 15.00 5.33
CA GLY A 90 -2.82 14.25 5.60
C GLY A 90 -2.99 13.00 4.73
N VAL A 91 -1.91 12.49 4.13
CA VAL A 91 -1.92 11.18 3.47
C VAL A 91 -1.91 10.04 4.50
N ASP A 92 -2.37 8.87 4.10
CA ASP A 92 -2.30 7.68 4.92
C ASP A 92 -0.86 7.15 5.00
N CYS A 93 -0.42 6.75 6.20
CA CYS A 93 0.87 6.07 6.34
C CYS A 93 0.79 4.65 5.77
N GLY A 94 1.91 4.15 5.23
CA GLY A 94 2.02 2.80 4.69
C GLY A 94 2.04 2.76 3.16
N ILE A 95 1.80 1.58 2.57
CA ILE A 95 2.09 1.34 1.15
C ILE A 95 0.96 1.72 0.19
N PHE A 96 -0.26 1.96 0.65
CA PHE A 96 -1.44 2.08 -0.21
C PHE A 96 -1.84 3.52 -0.56
N ASP A 97 -1.08 4.51 -0.11
CA ASP A 97 -1.33 5.93 -0.40
C ASP A 97 -0.02 6.66 -0.74
N GLY A 98 -0.12 7.94 -1.10
CA GLY A 98 0.98 8.79 -1.54
C GLY A 98 1.17 8.78 -3.06
N GLN A 99 2.34 9.22 -3.52
CA GLN A 99 2.59 9.44 -4.95
C GLN A 99 2.59 8.14 -5.78
N TYR A 100 2.99 7.03 -5.17
CA TYR A 100 3.16 5.74 -5.84
C TYR A 100 2.56 4.60 -4.99
N PRO A 101 1.23 4.54 -4.87
CA PRO A 101 0.58 3.55 -4.01
C PRO A 101 0.77 2.14 -4.59
N TYR A 102 1.02 1.19 -3.70
CA TYR A 102 1.03 -0.24 -4.02
C TYR A 102 -0.35 -0.69 -4.49
N LYS A 103 -0.39 -1.36 -5.64
CA LYS A 103 -1.59 -2.03 -6.14
C LYS A 103 -1.57 -3.49 -5.71
N LEU A 104 -2.69 -3.97 -5.19
CA LEU A 104 -2.81 -5.37 -4.77
C LEU A 104 -2.35 -6.32 -5.87
N SER A 105 -1.45 -7.20 -5.48
CA SER A 105 -0.82 -8.26 -6.26
C SER A 105 0.02 -7.77 -7.44
N GLY A 106 0.32 -6.47 -7.50
CA GLY A 106 0.99 -5.85 -8.64
C GLY A 106 0.24 -6.08 -9.97
N ILE A 107 -1.04 -6.48 -9.88
CA ILE A 107 -1.85 -6.80 -11.04
C ILE A 107 -2.18 -5.46 -11.68
N LEU A 108 -1.51 -5.18 -12.80
CA LEU A 108 -1.95 -4.14 -13.72
C LEU A 108 -3.42 -4.39 -14.02
N SER A 109 -4.23 -3.32 -14.05
CA SER A 109 -5.65 -3.38 -14.39
C SER A 109 -5.87 -4.40 -15.50
N ARG A 110 -6.41 -5.58 -15.15
CA ARG A 110 -6.56 -6.64 -16.14
C ARG A 110 -7.57 -6.14 -17.15
N PRO A 111 -7.23 -6.06 -18.45
CA PRO A 111 -8.23 -5.75 -19.45
C PRO A 111 -9.29 -6.85 -19.39
N LEU A 112 -10.45 -6.51 -18.84
CA LEU A 112 -11.59 -7.40 -18.82
C LEU A 112 -12.36 -7.17 -20.11
N ILE A 113 -12.33 -8.16 -21.00
CA ILE A 113 -13.28 -8.22 -22.11
C ILE A 113 -14.64 -8.50 -21.47
N TYR A 114 -15.52 -7.51 -21.49
CA TYR A 114 -16.86 -7.64 -20.94
C TYR A 114 -17.92 -7.76 -22.04
N GLU A 115 -17.55 -7.44 -23.29
CA GLU A 115 -18.41 -7.63 -24.45
C GLU A 115 -17.57 -8.07 -25.65
N LEU A 116 -18.02 -9.13 -26.31
CA LEU A 116 -17.48 -9.62 -27.57
C LEU A 116 -18.65 -9.83 -28.53
N THR A 117 -18.69 -9.05 -29.61
CA THR A 117 -19.66 -9.21 -30.67
C THR A 117 -18.97 -9.79 -31.89
N VAL A 118 -19.41 -10.98 -32.31
CA VAL A 118 -18.92 -11.71 -33.48
C VAL A 118 -20.09 -11.94 -34.44
N PRO A 119 -19.94 -11.62 -35.75
CA PRO A 119 -20.93 -11.97 -36.75
C PRO A 119 -21.15 -13.49 -36.80
N PRO A 120 -22.39 -13.98 -36.92
CA PRO A 120 -22.67 -15.42 -36.98
C PRO A 120 -22.22 -16.07 -38.30
N TYR A 121 -21.87 -15.26 -39.30
CA TYR A 121 -21.46 -15.71 -40.63
C TYR A 121 -20.53 -14.67 -41.27
N VAL A 122 -19.53 -15.14 -42.01
CA VAL A 122 -18.64 -14.33 -42.85
C VAL A 122 -18.63 -14.92 -44.25
N PRO A 123 -19.01 -14.15 -45.29
CA PRO A 123 -18.96 -14.60 -46.67
C PRO A 123 -17.54 -15.03 -47.10
N ASP A 124 -17.47 -16.01 -47.99
CA ASP A 124 -16.19 -16.45 -48.55
C ASP A 124 -15.47 -15.30 -49.28
N GLY A 125 -14.17 -15.16 -49.03
CA GLY A 125 -13.36 -14.05 -49.55
C GLY A 125 -13.58 -12.68 -48.88
N SER A 126 -14.21 -12.61 -47.70
CA SER A 126 -14.40 -11.35 -46.96
C SER A 126 -13.78 -11.35 -45.56
N ASP A 127 -13.61 -10.16 -44.97
CA ASP A 127 -13.00 -9.98 -43.65
C ASP A 127 -14.01 -10.21 -42.50
N LEU A 128 -13.55 -10.90 -41.45
CA LEU A 128 -14.28 -11.03 -40.18
C LEU A 128 -14.12 -9.76 -39.34
N ASN A 129 -15.18 -8.97 -39.24
CA ASN A 129 -15.22 -7.79 -38.37
C ASN A 129 -15.78 -8.15 -36.99
N ILE A 130 -15.01 -7.94 -35.92
CA ILE A 130 -15.44 -8.15 -34.54
C ILE A 130 -15.42 -6.83 -33.75
N THR A 131 -16.29 -6.73 -32.74
CA THR A 131 -16.23 -5.64 -31.75
C THR A 131 -15.86 -6.23 -30.39
N VAL A 132 -14.82 -5.67 -29.77
CA VAL A 132 -14.39 -6.03 -28.41
C VAL A 132 -14.51 -4.79 -27.54
N LYS A 133 -15.27 -4.89 -26.44
CA LYS A 133 -15.23 -3.86 -25.39
C LYS A 133 -14.42 -4.36 -24.22
N VAL A 134 -13.46 -3.52 -23.83
CA VAL A 134 -12.52 -3.78 -22.74
C VAL A 134 -12.71 -2.69 -21.70
N LYS A 135 -12.75 -3.07 -20.42
CA LYS A 135 -12.60 -2.13 -19.31
C LYS A 135 -11.34 -2.50 -18.53
N ALA A 136 -10.63 -1.47 -18.07
CA ALA A 136 -9.74 -1.63 -16.94
C ALA A 136 -10.61 -1.85 -15.70
N GLU A 137 -10.40 -2.93 -14.95
CA GLU A 137 -10.86 -2.97 -13.57
C GLU A 137 -9.76 -2.35 -12.70
N ASP A 138 -10.16 -1.35 -11.91
CA ASP A 138 -9.36 -0.74 -10.84
C ASP A 138 -9.54 -1.53 -9.54
#